data_AF-A0A183L3Q5-F1
#
_entry.id   AF-A0A183L3Q5-F1
#
_cell.length_a   1.000
_cell.length_b   1.000
_cell.length_c   1.000
_cell.angle_alpha   90.00
_cell.angle_beta   90.00
_cell.angle_gamma   90.00
#
_symmetry.space_group_name_H-M   'P 1'
#
loop_
_entity.id
_entity.type
_entity.pdbx_description
1 polymer ?
#
loop_
_entity_poly.entity_id
_entity_poly.type
_entity_poly.pdbx_seq_one_letter_code
_entity_poly.pdbx_strand_id
1 'polypeptide(L)'
;MRDDEWYYEFDDLKNLLDNNKDAVKLGAMKRIIEMVARGKDCSDLFLAVVKNVVSKNAEIRKLVYAFLTHYAEQEQDIALLSISTFQRALKVSV
;
A
#
# COMPACT_ATOMS: atom_id res chain seq x y z
N MET A 1 -13.14 2.96 22.56
CA MET A 1 -11.67 2.95 22.37
C MET A 1 -11.33 4.25 21.66
N ARG A 2 -10.32 5.01 22.10
CA ARG A 2 -10.05 6.37 21.58
C ARG A 2 -9.52 6.30 20.15
N ASP A 3 -10.27 6.83 19.19
CA ASP A 3 -9.91 6.85 17.76
C ASP A 3 -8.73 7.78 17.43
N ASP A 4 -8.41 8.75 18.31
CA ASP A 4 -7.38 9.78 18.06
C ASP A 4 -5.95 9.23 17.93
N GLU A 5 -5.59 8.15 18.64
CA GLU A 5 -4.22 7.65 18.72
C GLU A 5 -3.70 7.08 17.39
N TRP A 6 -4.60 6.50 16.60
CA TRP A 6 -4.25 5.88 15.32
C TRP A 6 -4.01 6.89 14.21
N TYR A 7 -4.67 8.05 14.28
CA TYR A 7 -4.52 9.11 13.30
C TYR A 7 -3.10 9.70 13.34
N TYR A 8 -2.53 9.85 14.56
CA TYR A 8 -1.14 10.25 14.75
C TYR A 8 -0.16 9.20 14.22
N GLU A 9 -0.40 7.90 14.47
CA GLU A 9 0.50 6.85 13.96
C GLU A 9 0.49 6.78 12.42
N PHE A 10 -0.66 7.03 11.79
CA PHE A 10 -0.74 7.10 10.33
C PHE A 10 -0.04 8.32 9.74
N ASP A 11 -0.15 9.48 10.36
CA ASP A 11 0.56 10.68 9.91
C ASP A 11 2.08 10.51 10.04
N ASP A 12 2.55 9.93 11.14
CA ASP A 12 3.95 9.57 11.33
C ASP A 12 4.43 8.59 10.25
N LEU A 13 3.65 7.56 9.94
CA LEU A 13 4.00 6.60 8.88
C LEU A 13 4.06 7.26 7.50
N LYS A 14 3.14 8.20 7.19
CA LYS A 14 3.19 8.99 5.95
C LYS A 14 4.48 9.81 5.86
N ASN A 15 4.86 10.48 6.95
CA ASN A 15 6.10 11.25 7.03
C ASN A 15 7.35 10.37 6.87
N LEU A 16 7.34 9.16 7.45
CA LEU A 16 8.44 8.19 7.31
C LEU A 16 8.54 7.65 5.88
N LEU A 17 7.41 7.44 5.20
CA LEU A 17 7.36 7.00 3.80
C LEU A 17 7.81 8.08 2.80
N ASP A 18 7.69 9.36 3.15
CA ASP A 18 8.17 10.48 2.32
C ASP A 18 9.65 10.82 2.56
N ASN A 19 10.29 10.19 3.56
CA ASN A 19 11.69 10.43 3.89
C ASN A 19 12.65 9.94 2.79
N ASN A 20 13.72 10.66 2.49
CA ASN A 20 14.69 10.27 1.44
C ASN A 20 15.54 9.02 1.76
N LYS A 21 15.51 8.50 3.00
CA LYS A 21 16.27 7.32 3.40
C LYS A 21 15.49 6.04 3.20
N ASP A 22 15.95 5.17 2.30
CA ASP A 22 15.33 3.87 2.04
C ASP A 22 15.19 2.99 3.29
N ALA A 23 16.16 3.04 4.21
CA ALA A 23 16.08 2.29 5.47
C ALA A 23 14.87 2.70 6.33
N VAL A 24 14.52 3.99 6.34
CA VAL A 24 13.37 4.54 7.08
C VAL A 24 12.07 4.09 6.42
N LYS A 25 12.00 4.22 5.08
CA LYS A 25 10.84 3.75 4.29
C LYS A 25 10.59 2.26 4.48
N LEU A 26 11.66 1.45 4.47
CA LEU A 26 11.58 0.01 4.66
C LEU A 26 10.98 -0.34 6.04
N GLY A 27 11.42 0.36 7.09
CA GLY A 27 10.86 0.20 8.45
C GLY A 27 9.38 0.56 8.51
N ALA A 28 8.99 1.70 7.92
CA ALA A 28 7.59 2.12 7.85
C ALA A 28 6.73 1.10 7.08
N MET A 29 7.18 0.64 5.90
CA MET A 29 6.47 -0.36 5.10
C MET A 29 6.25 -1.67 5.85
N LYS A 30 7.26 -2.18 6.57
CA LYS A 30 7.11 -3.41 7.38
C LYS A 30 6.05 -3.25 8.46
N ARG A 31 6.04 -2.10 9.13
CA ARG A 31 5.06 -1.79 10.18
C ARG A 31 3.63 -1.71 9.61
N ILE A 32 3.47 -1.12 8.43
CA ILE A 32 2.19 -1.08 7.71
C ILE A 32 1.70 -2.49 7.37
N ILE A 33 2.56 -3.35 6.81
CA ILE A 33 2.20 -4.74 6.51
C ILE A 33 1.79 -5.50 7.77
N GLU A 34 2.49 -5.28 8.89
CA GLU A 34 2.14 -5.93 10.16
C GLU A 34 0.76 -5.48 10.67
N MET A 35 0.42 -4.19 10.54
CA MET A 35 -0.90 -3.67 10.87
C MET A 35 -1.99 -4.27 9.99
N VAL A 36 -1.76 -4.33 8.67
CA VAL A 36 -2.69 -4.93 7.71
C VAL A 36 -2.88 -6.43 8.00
N ALA A 37 -1.80 -7.16 8.30
CA ALA A 37 -1.85 -8.57 8.67
C ALA A 37 -2.62 -8.83 9.97
N ARG A 38 -2.69 -7.84 10.87
CA ARG A 38 -3.52 -7.87 12.09
C ARG A 38 -5.00 -7.54 11.82
N GLY A 39 -5.38 -7.27 10.56
CA GLY A 39 -6.74 -6.90 10.17
C GLY A 39 -7.07 -5.43 10.41
N LYS A 40 -6.05 -4.57 10.56
CA LYS A 40 -6.26 -3.14 10.76
C LYS A 40 -6.47 -2.44 9.42
N ASP A 41 -7.54 -1.66 9.33
CA ASP A 41 -7.76 -0.79 8.18
C ASP A 41 -6.65 0.27 8.10
N CYS A 42 -5.91 0.26 7.00
CA CYS A 42 -4.81 1.17 6.68
C CYS A 42 -5.07 1.88 5.35
N SER A 43 -6.34 2.00 4.94
CA SER A 43 -6.75 2.63 3.68
C SER A 43 -6.22 4.07 3.55
N ASP A 44 -6.12 4.81 4.66
CA ASP A 44 -5.52 6.15 4.70
C ASP A 44 -4.05 6.21 4.31
N LEU A 45 -3.33 5.08 4.42
CA LEU A 45 -1.92 4.95 4.04
C LEU A 45 -1.76 4.51 2.58
N PHE A 46 -2.84 4.10 1.91
CA PHE A 46 -2.81 3.57 0.56
C PHE A 46 -2.08 4.50 -0.42
N LEU A 47 -2.43 5.79 -0.44
CA LEU A 47 -1.79 6.79 -1.30
C LEU A 47 -0.29 6.93 -1.01
N ALA A 48 0.12 6.92 0.27
CA ALA A 48 1.52 7.03 0.67
C ALA A 48 2.34 5.79 0.29
N VAL A 49 1.72 4.61 0.40
CA VAL A 49 2.32 3.32 0.00
C VAL A 49 2.48 3.25 -1.53
N VAL A 50 1.45 3.59 -2.29
CA VAL A 50 1.47 3.57 -3.77
C VAL A 50 2.53 4.52 -4.33
N LYS A 51 2.70 5.72 -3.75
CA LYS A 51 3.76 6.67 -4.14
C LYS A 51 5.16 6.05 -4.09
N ASN A 52 5.38 5.05 -3.23
CA ASN A 52 6.67 4.38 -3.05
C ASN A 52 6.91 3.20 -4.01
N VAL A 53 5.96 2.88 -4.92
CA VAL A 53 6.15 1.84 -5.95
C VAL A 53 7.30 2.15 -6.91
N VAL A 54 7.61 3.44 -7.10
CA VAL A 54 8.71 3.92 -7.95
C VAL A 54 10.06 3.95 -7.23
N SER A 55 10.14 3.45 -5.98
CA SER A 55 11.40 3.40 -5.24
C SER A 55 12.43 2.52 -5.94
N LYS A 56 13.70 2.94 -5.93
CA LYS A 56 14.81 2.17 -6.51
C LYS A 56 15.10 0.89 -5.71
N ASN A 57 14.73 0.88 -4.43
CA ASN A 57 14.91 -0.28 -3.56
C ASN A 57 13.87 -1.39 -3.88
N ALA A 58 14.37 -2.58 -4.23
CA ALA A 58 13.54 -3.72 -4.60
C ALA A 58 12.72 -4.29 -3.42
N GLU A 59 13.22 -4.21 -2.18
CA GLU A 59 12.49 -4.68 -1.00
C GLU A 59 11.27 -3.80 -0.70
N ILE A 60 11.42 -2.47 -0.82
CA ILE A 60 10.30 -1.53 -0.67
C ILE A 60 9.22 -1.86 -1.69
N ARG A 61 9.59 -2.04 -2.96
CA ARG A 61 8.63 -2.41 -4.00
C ARG A 61 7.90 -3.70 -3.67
N LYS A 62 8.60 -4.76 -3.22
CA LYS A 62 7.97 -6.02 -2.81
C LYS A 62 6.92 -5.82 -1.71
N LEU A 63 7.22 -5.00 -0.71
CA LEU A 63 6.26 -4.69 0.36
C LEU A 63 5.06 -3.89 -0.15
N VAL A 64 5.27 -2.94 -1.06
CA VAL A 64 4.17 -2.20 -1.72
C VAL A 64 3.28 -3.17 -2.49
N TYR A 65 3.85 -4.08 -3.26
CA TYR A 65 3.08 -5.09 -3.99
C TYR A 65 2.32 -6.02 -3.03
N ALA A 66 2.94 -6.48 -1.95
CA ALA A 66 2.27 -7.31 -0.94
C ALA A 66 1.06 -6.59 -0.30
N PHE A 67 1.21 -5.30 0.00
CA PHE A 67 0.11 -4.47 0.49
C PHE A 67 -1.04 -4.40 -0.53
N LEU A 68 -0.73 -4.07 -1.79
CA LEU A 68 -1.74 -3.96 -2.85
C LEU A 68 -2.43 -5.30 -3.13
N THR A 69 -1.68 -6.40 -3.16
CA THR A 69 -2.23 -7.74 -3.33
C THR A 69 -3.14 -8.11 -2.18
N HIS A 70 -2.75 -7.83 -0.93
CA HIS A 70 -3.61 -8.10 0.23
C HIS A 70 -4.92 -7.33 0.18
N TYR A 71 -4.87 -6.03 -0.19
CA TYR A 71 -6.10 -5.24 -0.40
C TYR A 71 -6.93 -5.78 -1.56
N ALA A 72 -6.31 -6.21 -2.66
CA ALA A 72 -7.01 -6.80 -3.80
C ALA A 72 -7.63 -8.18 -3.49
N GLU A 73 -7.04 -8.96 -2.58
CA GLU A 73 -7.58 -10.24 -2.12
C GLU A 73 -8.70 -10.05 -1.07
N GLN A 74 -8.59 -9.02 -0.21
CA GLN A 74 -9.63 -8.63 0.74
C GLN A 74 -10.84 -7.97 0.06
N GLU A 75 -10.63 -7.18 -1.00
CA GLU A 75 -11.68 -6.60 -1.85
C GLU A 75 -11.76 -7.31 -3.21
N GLN A 76 -12.30 -8.53 -3.20
CA GLN A 76 -12.45 -9.39 -4.38
C GLN A 76 -13.25 -8.74 -5.54
N ASP A 77 -14.09 -7.73 -5.27
CA ASP A 77 -14.91 -7.05 -6.29
C ASP A 77 -14.18 -5.94 -7.06
N ILE A 78 -13.18 -5.25 -6.46
CA ILE A 78 -12.42 -4.20 -7.15
C ILE A 78 -11.33 -4.81 -8.05
N ALA A 79 -10.77 -5.96 -7.68
CA ALA A 79 -9.84 -6.73 -8.51
C ALA A 79 -10.50 -7.22 -9.81
N LEU A 80 -11.76 -7.67 -9.74
CA LEU A 80 -12.53 -8.09 -10.92
C LEU A 80 -12.74 -6.93 -11.91
N LEU A 81 -13.13 -5.75 -11.43
CA LEU A 81 -13.28 -4.55 -12.28
C LEU A 81 -11.93 -4.06 -12.84
N SER A 82 -10.86 -4.13 -12.05
CA SER A 82 -9.51 -3.74 -12.47
C SER A 82 -8.94 -4.68 -13.53
N ILE A 83 -9.11 -6.00 -13.36
CA ILE A 83 -8.72 -7.01 -14.37
C ILE A 83 -9.57 -6.85 -15.64
N SER A 84 -10.87 -6.61 -15.51
CA SER A 84 -11.77 -6.37 -16.65
C SER A 84 -11.37 -5.12 -17.44
N THR A 85 -10.99 -4.06 -16.75
CA THR A 85 -10.53 -2.79 -17.36
C THR A 85 -9.15 -2.97 -18.01
N PHE A 86 -8.23 -3.68 -17.37
CA PHE A 86 -6.93 -4.04 -17.95
C PHE A 86 -7.07 -4.94 -19.19
N GLN A 87 -7.95 -5.95 -19.15
CA GLN A 87 -8.23 -6.81 -20.32
C GLN A 87 -8.83 -6.02 -21.48
N ARG A 88 -9.71 -5.05 -21.21
CA ARG A 88 -10.30 -4.20 -22.25
C ARG A 88 -9.30 -3.21 -22.83
N ALA A 89 -8.43 -2.64 -21.99
CA ALA A 89 -7.32 -1.80 -22.44
C ALA A 89 -6.32 -2.59 -23.32
N LEU A 90 -6.06 -3.86 -22.98
CA LEU A 90 -5.20 -4.75 -23.77
C LEU A 90 -5.86 -5.28 -25.06
N LYS A 91 -7.19 -5.37 -25.13
CA LYS A 91 -7.92 -5.81 -26.33
C LYS A 91 -8.08 -4.74 -27.42
N VAL A 92 -7.81 -3.46 -27.15
CA VAL A 92 -7.88 -2.37 -28.16
C VAL A 92 -6.51 -2.14 -28.82
N SER A 93 -5.72 -3.20 -29.01
CA SER A 93 -4.47 -3.16 -29.77
C SER A 93 -4.24 -4.41 -30.62
N VAL A 94 -5.30 -5.15 -30.94
CA VAL A 94 -5.30 -6.17 -32.01
C VAL A 94 -6.45 -5.91 -32.96
#